data_AF-A0A958RDZ1-F1
#
_entry.id   AF-A0A958RDZ1-F1
#
_cell.length_a   1.000
_cell.length_b   1.000
_cell.length_c   1.000
_cell.angle_alpha   90.00
_cell.angle_beta   90.00
_cell.angle_gamma   90.00
#
_symmetry.space_group_name_H-M   'P 1'
#
loop_
_entity.id
_entity.type
_entity.pdbx_description
1 polymer ?
#
loop_
_entity_poly.entity_id
_entity_poly.type
_entity_poly.pdbx_seq_one_letter_code
_entity_poly.pdbx_strand_id
1 'polypeptide(L)'
;KKILKYSTALSIPEELTQTLVQESLTDPSQFAEIEISQQEVTEEALEFSPTWVHFIIPQMTKIRGFDGSAAWIAKGLGLSPDKVDEALKQLESGGFINWVNGKIQSTGNFVYTLGFDDKEKSKSIFKNIVKKCLSMASHSLDQMDKDWQNMTHSGNFVAGYAANVPYARKRLMEMRRELISILESAPEGSEPPDMLFNVYIGAHEIKDFSIDPQNQSPESRPH
;
A
#
# COMPACT_ATOMS: atom_id res chain seq x y z
N LYS A 1 11.43 -18.01 25.28
CA LYS A 1 10.80 -19.32 25.60
C LYS A 1 9.40 -19.52 25.00
N LYS A 2 8.49 -18.52 24.94
CA LYS A 2 7.17 -18.70 24.29
C LYS A 2 7.22 -18.77 22.75
N ILE A 3 8.13 -18.03 22.09
CA ILE A 3 8.26 -18.01 20.61
C ILE A 3 8.74 -19.36 20.04
N LEU A 4 9.71 -20.03 20.68
CA LEU A 4 10.15 -21.38 20.30
C LEU A 4 9.05 -22.45 20.35
N LYS A 5 8.02 -22.25 21.19
CA LYS A 5 6.93 -23.22 21.32
C LYS A 5 6.00 -23.22 20.10
N TYR A 6 5.95 -22.11 19.35
CA TYR A 6 5.09 -21.97 18.16
C TYR A 6 5.81 -22.26 16.84
N SER A 7 7.15 -22.15 16.77
CA SER A 7 7.92 -22.51 15.56
C SER A 7 7.83 -24.00 15.24
N THR A 8 7.78 -24.84 16.28
CA THR A 8 7.64 -26.30 16.14
C THR A 8 6.29 -26.69 15.51
N ALA A 9 5.25 -25.88 15.71
CA ALA A 9 3.91 -26.14 15.15
C ALA A 9 3.73 -25.63 13.71
N LEU A 10 4.63 -24.74 13.24
CA LEU A 10 4.57 -24.09 11.93
C LEU A 10 5.64 -24.61 10.95
N SER A 11 6.40 -25.64 11.33
CA SER A 11 7.50 -26.21 10.52
C SER A 11 8.54 -25.17 10.07
N ILE A 12 8.73 -24.11 10.85
CA ILE A 12 9.75 -23.10 10.57
C ILE A 12 11.09 -23.64 11.11
N PRO A 13 12.17 -23.68 10.29
CA PRO A 13 13.48 -24.12 10.75
C PRO A 13 13.92 -23.38 12.01
N GLU A 14 14.49 -24.12 12.95
CA GLU A 14 14.89 -23.59 14.27
C GLU A 14 15.92 -22.46 14.14
N GLU A 15 16.77 -22.52 13.13
CA GLU A 15 17.76 -21.48 12.77
C GLU A 15 17.08 -20.14 12.42
N LEU A 16 16.03 -20.15 11.59
CA LEU A 16 15.23 -18.96 11.27
C LEU A 16 14.53 -18.37 12.50
N THR A 17 14.11 -19.24 13.43
CA THR A 17 13.46 -18.81 14.68
C THR A 17 14.44 -18.12 15.61
N GLN A 18 15.68 -18.59 15.69
CA GLN A 18 16.72 -17.98 16.51
C GLN A 18 17.18 -16.63 15.93
N THR A 19 17.29 -16.51 14.61
CA THR A 19 17.58 -15.24 13.92
C THR A 19 16.49 -14.19 14.18
N LEU A 20 15.21 -14.56 14.01
CA LEU A 20 14.08 -13.65 14.24
C LEU A 20 13.96 -13.18 15.71
N VAL A 21 14.31 -14.04 16.66
CA VAL A 21 14.31 -13.69 18.09
C VAL A 21 15.46 -12.73 18.43
N GLN A 22 16.64 -12.93 17.84
CA GLN A 22 17.78 -12.02 18.03
C GLN A 22 17.54 -10.66 17.35
N GLU A 23 16.95 -10.65 16.15
CA GLU A 23 16.59 -9.41 15.46
C GLU A 23 15.49 -8.62 16.20
N SER A 24 14.52 -9.29 16.83
CA SER A 24 13.44 -8.63 17.57
C SER A 24 13.88 -7.94 18.88
N LEU A 25 15.11 -8.19 19.34
CA LEU A 25 15.68 -7.62 20.58
C LEU A 25 16.65 -6.47 20.31
N THR A 26 16.78 -6.02 19.06
CA THR A 26 17.62 -4.86 18.73
C THR A 26 16.96 -3.55 19.17
N ASP A 27 17.77 -2.68 19.79
CA ASP A 27 17.36 -1.37 20.29
C ASP A 27 16.76 -0.52 19.15
N PRO A 28 15.51 -0.05 19.27
CA PRO A 28 14.87 0.82 18.27
C PRO A 28 15.70 2.05 17.88
N SER A 29 16.61 2.49 18.75
CA SER A 29 17.49 3.63 18.53
C SER A 29 18.64 3.39 17.54
N GLN A 30 18.93 2.12 17.19
CA GLN A 30 20.08 1.75 16.34
C GLN A 30 19.78 1.66 14.85
N PHE A 31 18.53 1.84 14.44
CA PHE A 31 18.19 1.82 13.02
C PHE A 31 18.43 3.19 12.39
N ALA A 32 19.55 3.33 11.69
CA ALA A 32 19.91 4.52 10.92
C ALA A 32 18.72 5.12 10.15
N GLU A 33 18.67 6.46 10.12
CA GLU A 33 17.79 7.24 9.27
C GLU A 33 17.97 6.77 7.82
N ILE A 34 16.96 6.08 7.30
CA ILE A 34 16.87 5.83 5.87
C ILE A 34 16.48 7.18 5.28
N GLU A 35 17.42 7.85 4.60
CA GLU A 35 17.14 9.02 3.78
C GLU A 35 16.07 8.62 2.74
N ILE A 36 14.83 9.03 3.00
CA ILE A 36 13.79 9.01 1.98
C ILE A 36 14.19 10.14 1.04
N SER A 37 14.52 9.80 -0.21
CA SER A 37 14.67 10.80 -1.26
C SER A 37 13.34 11.54 -1.38
N GLN A 38 13.27 12.70 -0.73
CA GLN A 38 12.15 13.63 -0.85
C GLN A 38 12.38 14.39 -2.15
N GLN A 39 11.66 14.02 -3.20
CA GLN A 39 11.55 14.90 -4.36
C GLN A 39 10.85 16.19 -3.89
N GLU A 40 11.46 17.34 -4.17
CA GLU A 40 10.82 18.63 -3.92
C GLU A 40 9.50 18.70 -4.69
N VAL A 41 8.40 18.87 -3.95
CA VAL A 41 7.06 19.02 -4.53
C VAL A 41 6.97 20.40 -5.15
N THR A 42 6.76 20.49 -6.47
CA THR A 42 6.58 21.77 -7.17
C THR A 42 5.29 22.47 -6.72
N GLU A 43 5.20 23.79 -6.90
CA GLU A 43 3.96 24.52 -6.59
C GLU A 43 2.75 23.99 -7.40
N GLU A 44 2.94 23.58 -8.66
CA GLU A 44 1.88 22.90 -9.43
C GLU A 44 1.47 21.55 -8.83
N ALA A 45 2.40 20.80 -8.24
CA ALA A 45 2.10 19.54 -7.56
C ALA A 45 1.36 19.75 -6.22
N LEU A 46 1.29 20.98 -5.69
CA LEU A 46 0.48 21.33 -4.52
C LEU A 46 -0.98 21.69 -4.87
N GLU A 47 -1.25 22.15 -6.10
CA GLU A 47 -2.62 22.33 -6.63
C GLU A 47 -3.22 21.02 -7.15
N PHE A 48 -2.35 20.07 -7.52
CA PHE A 48 -2.72 18.71 -7.88
C PHE A 48 -3.50 18.05 -6.75
N SER A 49 -4.76 17.67 -7.01
CA SER A 49 -5.57 16.87 -6.10
C SER A 49 -5.53 15.42 -6.57
N PRO A 50 -4.57 14.60 -6.09
CA PRO A 50 -4.42 13.26 -6.61
C PRO A 50 -5.69 12.44 -6.36
N THR A 51 -6.31 11.99 -7.45
CA THR A 51 -7.33 10.95 -7.41
C THR A 51 -6.64 9.59 -7.53
N TRP A 52 -7.32 8.52 -7.09
CA TRP A 52 -6.82 7.15 -7.22
C TRP A 52 -6.38 6.79 -8.66
N VAL A 53 -6.98 7.43 -9.67
CA VAL A 53 -6.67 7.28 -11.10
C VAL A 53 -5.24 7.68 -11.41
N HIS A 54 -4.72 8.73 -10.75
CA HIS A 54 -3.37 9.23 -10.97
C HIS A 54 -2.28 8.25 -10.52
N PHE A 55 -2.59 7.35 -9.59
CA PHE A 55 -1.66 6.31 -9.16
C PHE A 55 -1.65 5.10 -10.10
N ILE A 56 -2.76 4.89 -10.83
CA ILE A 56 -2.97 3.70 -11.64
C ILE A 56 -2.52 3.91 -13.08
N ILE A 57 -2.83 5.05 -13.70
CA ILE A 57 -2.50 5.31 -15.11
C ILE A 57 -1.01 5.08 -15.42
N PRO A 58 -0.03 5.58 -14.61
CA PRO A 58 1.38 5.31 -14.86
C PRO A 58 1.76 3.83 -14.79
N GLN A 59 1.02 3.01 -14.01
CA GLN A 59 1.25 1.57 -13.97
C GLN A 59 0.61 0.86 -15.16
N MET A 60 -0.53 1.36 -15.66
CA MET A 60 -1.18 0.82 -16.85
C MET A 60 -0.29 0.92 -18.09
N THR A 61 0.62 1.90 -18.16
CA THR A 61 1.57 2.01 -19.29
C THR A 61 2.51 0.82 -19.41
N LYS A 62 2.67 0.04 -18.34
CA LYS A 62 3.52 -1.15 -18.31
C LYS A 62 2.77 -2.41 -18.76
N ILE A 63 1.44 -2.36 -18.85
CA ILE A 63 0.61 -3.54 -19.12
C ILE A 63 0.66 -3.90 -20.61
N ARG A 64 0.70 -5.20 -20.91
CA ARG A 64 0.61 -5.74 -22.26
C ARG A 64 -0.66 -5.26 -22.95
N GLY A 65 -0.51 -4.71 -24.16
CA GLY A 65 -1.64 -4.21 -24.94
C GLY A 65 -2.16 -2.85 -24.49
N PHE A 66 -1.39 -2.11 -23.70
CA PHE A 66 -1.69 -0.72 -23.38
C PHE A 66 -1.77 0.14 -24.65
N ASP A 67 -2.95 0.71 -24.90
CA ASP A 67 -3.22 1.58 -26.04
C ASP A 67 -2.93 3.06 -25.75
N GLY A 68 -3.08 3.46 -24.48
CA GLY A 68 -2.84 4.83 -24.04
C GLY A 68 -3.95 5.83 -24.35
N SER A 69 -4.99 5.46 -25.11
CA SER A 69 -6.15 6.35 -25.29
C SER A 69 -6.98 6.46 -24.00
N ALA A 70 -7.58 7.63 -23.79
CA ALA A 70 -8.50 7.85 -22.68
C ALA A 70 -9.70 6.89 -22.70
N ALA A 71 -10.18 6.51 -23.90
CA ALA A 71 -11.26 5.53 -24.05
C ALA A 71 -10.85 4.13 -23.55
N TRP A 72 -9.63 3.68 -23.87
CA TRP A 72 -9.11 2.39 -23.40
C TRP A 72 -8.95 2.37 -21.89
N ILE A 73 -8.34 3.42 -21.33
CA ILE A 73 -8.14 3.55 -19.88
C ILE A 73 -9.50 3.67 -19.16
N ALA A 74 -10.43 4.47 -19.67
CA ALA A 74 -11.76 4.66 -19.11
C ALA A 74 -12.52 3.34 -19.03
N LYS A 75 -12.46 2.52 -20.08
CA LYS A 75 -13.06 1.18 -20.10
C LYS A 75 -12.43 0.27 -19.04
N GLY A 76 -11.10 0.26 -18.93
CA GLY A 76 -10.39 -0.57 -17.93
C GLY A 76 -10.69 -0.15 -16.48
N LEU A 77 -10.94 1.13 -16.24
CA LEU A 77 -11.19 1.68 -14.90
C LEU A 77 -12.68 1.88 -14.55
N GLY A 78 -13.59 1.63 -15.48
CA GLY A 78 -15.03 1.89 -15.30
C GLY A 78 -15.35 3.38 -15.11
N LEU A 79 -14.68 4.26 -15.87
CA LEU A 79 -14.83 5.71 -15.82
C LEU A 79 -15.37 6.27 -17.15
N SER A 80 -15.73 7.56 -17.15
CA SER A 80 -15.99 8.27 -18.41
C SER A 80 -14.67 8.72 -19.06
N PRO A 81 -14.59 8.74 -20.42
CA PRO A 81 -13.41 9.25 -21.12
C PRO A 81 -13.00 10.66 -20.68
N ASP A 82 -13.97 11.56 -20.50
CA ASP A 82 -13.69 12.95 -20.07
C ASP A 82 -12.93 13.04 -18.74
N LYS A 83 -13.25 12.16 -17.77
CA LYS A 83 -12.54 12.11 -16.48
C LYS A 83 -11.12 11.59 -16.62
N VAL A 84 -10.90 10.69 -17.57
CA VAL A 84 -9.57 10.16 -17.86
C VAL A 84 -8.74 11.21 -18.59
N ASP A 85 -9.32 11.94 -19.54
CA ASP A 85 -8.65 13.05 -20.22
C ASP A 85 -8.21 14.13 -19.24
N GLU A 86 -9.08 14.47 -18.27
CA GLU A 86 -8.73 15.40 -17.20
C GLU A 86 -7.55 14.87 -16.36
N ALA A 87 -7.60 13.60 -15.96
CA ALA A 87 -6.53 12.95 -15.18
C ALA A 87 -5.21 12.90 -15.96
N LEU A 88 -5.25 12.62 -17.26
CA LEU A 88 -4.07 12.59 -18.13
C LEU A 88 -3.42 13.98 -18.22
N LYS A 89 -4.21 15.04 -18.41
CA LYS A 89 -3.71 16.42 -18.43
C LYS A 89 -3.04 16.79 -17.11
N GLN A 90 -3.64 16.40 -15.98
CA GLN A 90 -3.08 16.66 -14.65
C GLN A 90 -1.80 15.86 -14.40
N LEU A 91 -1.72 14.61 -14.86
CA LEU A 91 -0.52 13.78 -14.78
C LEU A 91 0.62 14.34 -15.63
N GLU A 92 0.31 14.82 -16.83
CA GLU A 92 1.27 15.46 -17.73
C GLU A 92 1.77 16.78 -17.14
N SER A 93 0.87 17.65 -16.69
CA SER A 93 1.25 18.92 -16.06
C SER A 93 2.06 18.73 -14.78
N GLY A 94 1.77 17.66 -14.03
CA GLY A 94 2.52 17.28 -12.83
C GLY A 94 3.84 16.55 -13.10
N GLY A 95 4.20 16.31 -14.37
CA GLY A 95 5.46 15.64 -14.73
C GLY A 95 5.51 14.14 -14.37
N PHE A 96 4.36 13.49 -14.19
CA PHE A 96 4.26 12.06 -13.89
C PHE A 96 4.22 11.19 -15.15
N ILE A 97 3.77 11.77 -16.26
CA ILE A 97 3.79 11.16 -17.59
C ILE A 97 4.27 12.15 -18.64
N ASN A 98 4.78 11.64 -19.75
CA ASN A 98 5.09 12.40 -20.96
C ASN A 98 4.44 11.75 -22.17
N TRP A 99 4.16 12.54 -23.21
CA TRP A 99 3.78 12.01 -24.52
C TRP A 99 5.01 11.90 -25.42
N VAL A 100 5.32 10.68 -25.85
CA VAL A 100 6.41 10.38 -26.77
C VAL A 100 5.84 9.66 -27.99
N ASN A 101 5.91 10.30 -29.16
CA ASN A 101 5.35 9.78 -30.42
C ASN A 101 3.86 9.41 -30.31
N GLY A 102 3.08 10.24 -29.60
CA GLY A 102 1.64 10.01 -29.40
C GLY A 102 1.30 8.90 -28.40
N LYS A 103 2.30 8.37 -27.67
CA LYS A 103 2.10 7.36 -26.62
C LYS A 103 2.46 7.93 -25.25
N ILE A 104 1.71 7.51 -24.24
CA ILE A 104 1.99 7.85 -22.84
C ILE A 104 3.22 7.05 -22.37
N GLN A 105 4.17 7.74 -21.78
CA GLN A 105 5.33 7.16 -21.10
C GLN A 105 5.38 7.68 -19.66
N SER A 106 5.46 6.77 -18.68
CA SER A 106 5.72 7.16 -17.29
C SER A 106 7.12 7.74 -17.15
N THR A 107 7.26 8.82 -16.38
CA THR A 107 8.56 9.46 -16.11
C THR A 107 9.35 8.76 -15.00
N GLY A 108 8.77 7.74 -14.35
CA GLY A 108 9.33 7.14 -13.13
C GLY A 108 9.11 8.00 -11.88
N ASN A 109 8.60 9.22 -12.02
CA ASN A 109 8.07 9.98 -10.89
C ASN A 109 6.78 9.32 -10.44
N PHE A 110 6.71 8.93 -9.18
CA PHE A 110 5.49 8.35 -8.61
C PHE A 110 4.82 9.37 -7.71
N VAL A 111 3.50 9.42 -7.79
CA VAL A 111 2.70 10.02 -6.72
C VAL A 111 2.83 9.07 -5.52
N TYR A 112 3.81 9.30 -4.65
CA TYR A 112 3.86 8.60 -3.38
C TYR A 112 2.97 9.34 -2.39
N THR A 113 2.07 8.63 -1.71
CA THR A 113 1.44 9.12 -0.47
C THR A 113 2.39 9.01 0.73
N LEU A 114 3.70 9.14 0.51
CA LEU A 114 4.69 9.04 1.58
C LEU A 114 4.79 10.40 2.25
N GLY A 115 4.43 10.44 3.54
CA GLY A 115 4.75 11.57 4.39
C GLY A 115 4.02 12.85 3.99
N PHE A 116 2.70 12.80 4.02
CA PHE A 116 1.95 14.05 4.14
C PHE A 116 2.24 14.65 5.52
N ASP A 117 3.28 15.47 5.61
CA ASP A 117 3.59 16.28 6.78
C ASP A 117 2.38 17.13 7.11
N ASP A 118 1.64 16.68 8.12
CA ASP A 118 0.58 17.27 8.96
C ASP A 118 -0.35 18.37 8.40
N LYS A 119 -0.45 18.54 7.09
CA LYS A 119 -1.39 19.47 6.46
C LYS A 119 -2.74 18.76 6.34
N GLU A 120 -3.79 19.34 6.95
CA GLU A 120 -5.15 18.78 6.95
C GLU A 120 -5.69 18.39 5.55
N LYS A 121 -5.33 19.18 4.52
CA LYS A 121 -5.67 18.86 3.11
C LYS A 121 -5.14 17.50 2.68
N SER A 122 -3.91 17.20 3.07
CA SER A 122 -3.24 15.96 2.73
C SER A 122 -3.85 14.73 3.41
N LYS A 123 -4.32 14.87 4.66
CA LYS A 123 -5.08 13.83 5.37
C LYS A 123 -6.40 13.51 4.66
N SER A 124 -7.10 14.52 4.17
CA SER A 124 -8.38 14.35 3.45
C SER A 124 -8.19 13.59 2.13
N ILE A 125 -7.19 14.00 1.33
CA ILE A 125 -6.82 13.34 0.07
C ILE A 125 -6.45 11.88 0.32
N PHE A 126 -5.58 11.62 1.30
CA PHE A 126 -5.18 10.26 1.66
C PHE A 126 -6.39 9.40 2.09
N LYS A 127 -7.27 9.92 2.95
CA LYS A 127 -8.50 9.21 3.35
C LYS A 127 -9.37 8.86 2.15
N ASN A 128 -9.51 9.77 1.19
CA ASN A 128 -10.33 9.53 0.00
C ASN A 128 -9.72 8.45 -0.90
N ILE A 129 -8.39 8.45 -1.07
CA ILE A 129 -7.68 7.39 -1.80
C ILE A 129 -7.89 6.04 -1.11
N VAL A 130 -7.64 5.96 0.20
CA VAL A 130 -7.81 4.71 0.96
C VAL A 130 -9.26 4.21 0.88
N LYS A 131 -10.25 5.08 1.09
CA LYS A 131 -11.68 4.72 0.95
C LYS A 131 -12.00 4.17 -0.43
N LYS A 132 -11.45 4.77 -1.48
CA LYS A 132 -11.69 4.33 -2.85
C LYS A 132 -11.01 2.98 -3.14
N CYS A 133 -9.78 2.79 -2.70
CA CYS A 133 -9.08 1.50 -2.79
C CYS A 133 -9.85 0.39 -2.06
N LEU A 134 -10.34 0.66 -0.85
CA LEU A 134 -11.15 -0.30 -0.09
C LEU A 134 -12.49 -0.59 -0.76
N SER A 135 -13.13 0.42 -1.36
CA SER A 135 -14.35 0.24 -2.15
C SER A 135 -14.12 -0.60 -3.40
N MET A 136 -13.01 -0.39 -4.12
CA MET A 136 -12.63 -1.24 -5.26
C MET A 136 -12.35 -2.66 -4.82
N ALA A 137 -11.62 -2.85 -3.71
CA ALA A 137 -11.37 -4.17 -3.15
C ALA A 137 -12.70 -4.86 -2.81
N SER A 138 -13.60 -4.19 -2.11
CA SER A 138 -14.95 -4.70 -1.79
C SER A 138 -15.71 -5.12 -3.06
N HIS A 139 -15.71 -4.26 -4.09
CA HIS A 139 -16.39 -4.60 -5.35
C HIS A 139 -15.76 -5.80 -6.05
N SER A 140 -14.43 -5.94 -6.01
CA SER A 140 -13.74 -7.12 -6.52
C SER A 140 -14.13 -8.37 -5.77
N LEU A 141 -14.28 -8.32 -4.43
CA LEU A 141 -14.77 -9.46 -3.65
C LEU A 141 -16.16 -9.91 -4.11
N ASP A 142 -17.06 -8.97 -4.41
CA ASP A 142 -18.42 -9.28 -4.87
C ASP A 142 -18.47 -9.94 -6.27
N GLN A 143 -17.41 -9.81 -7.07
CA GLN A 143 -17.32 -10.41 -8.41
C GLN A 143 -16.56 -11.75 -8.42
N MET A 144 -15.98 -12.14 -7.30
CA MET A 144 -15.11 -13.32 -7.19
C MET A 144 -15.91 -14.59 -6.82
N ASP A 145 -16.84 -15.01 -7.67
CA ASP A 145 -17.67 -16.20 -7.40
C ASP A 145 -16.88 -17.52 -7.44
N LYS A 146 -15.78 -17.60 -8.22
CA LYS A 146 -15.01 -18.85 -8.42
C LYS A 146 -13.52 -18.76 -8.04
N ASP A 147 -13.00 -17.54 -7.90
CA ASP A 147 -11.56 -17.31 -7.69
C ASP A 147 -11.17 -17.09 -6.23
N TRP A 148 -12.14 -17.13 -5.29
CA TRP A 148 -11.86 -16.98 -3.86
C TRP A 148 -10.78 -17.94 -3.35
N GLN A 149 -10.72 -19.15 -3.90
CA GLN A 149 -9.72 -20.16 -3.50
C GLN A 149 -8.28 -19.77 -3.84
N ASN A 150 -8.09 -18.87 -4.81
CA ASN A 150 -6.78 -18.37 -5.21
C ASN A 150 -6.39 -17.07 -4.48
N MET A 151 -7.26 -16.58 -3.58
CA MET A 151 -6.97 -15.38 -2.78
C MET A 151 -6.23 -15.74 -1.49
N THR A 152 -5.04 -15.18 -1.34
CA THR A 152 -4.35 -15.14 -0.05
C THR A 152 -4.82 -13.91 0.73
N HIS A 153 -5.54 -14.13 1.84
CA HIS A 153 -5.89 -13.08 2.78
C HIS A 153 -5.30 -13.39 4.16
N SER A 154 -4.79 -12.36 4.84
CA SER A 154 -4.29 -12.46 6.21
C SER A 154 -4.70 -11.21 6.98
N GLY A 155 -5.30 -11.40 8.14
CA GLY A 155 -5.73 -10.34 9.04
C GLY A 155 -5.64 -10.84 10.48
N ASN A 156 -5.08 -10.02 11.36
CA ASN A 156 -4.94 -10.35 12.77
C ASN A 156 -5.32 -9.15 13.63
N PHE A 157 -6.05 -9.41 14.72
CA PHE A 157 -6.28 -8.44 15.77
C PHE A 157 -5.27 -8.68 16.89
N VAL A 158 -4.52 -7.65 17.26
CA VAL A 158 -3.47 -7.76 18.27
C VAL A 158 -3.65 -6.65 19.31
N ALA A 159 -3.72 -7.03 20.58
CA ALA A 159 -3.50 -6.09 21.68
C ALA A 159 -2.01 -5.76 21.75
N GLY A 160 -1.66 -4.50 21.47
CA GLY A 160 -0.27 -4.05 21.37
C GLY A 160 -0.02 -2.76 22.15
N TYR A 161 1.27 -2.42 22.30
CA TYR A 161 1.68 -1.17 22.94
C TYR A 161 1.80 -0.06 21.90
N ALA A 162 1.19 1.11 22.18
CA ALA A 162 1.26 2.28 21.31
C ALA A 162 2.71 2.70 20.98
N ALA A 163 3.64 2.53 21.94
CA ALA A 163 5.06 2.81 21.77
C ALA A 163 5.72 2.00 20.62
N ASN A 164 5.17 0.84 20.26
CA ASN A 164 5.73 -0.01 19.20
C ASN A 164 5.15 0.30 17.80
N VAL A 165 4.15 1.18 17.70
CA VAL A 165 3.49 1.52 16.42
C VAL A 165 4.47 2.12 15.41
N PRO A 166 5.38 3.06 15.76
CA PRO A 166 6.35 3.59 14.79
C PRO A 166 7.24 2.49 14.18
N TYR A 167 7.74 1.57 15.01
CA TYR A 167 8.56 0.44 14.55
C TYR A 167 7.76 -0.50 13.64
N ALA A 168 6.54 -0.86 14.04
CA ALA A 168 5.66 -1.69 13.21
C ALA A 168 5.38 -1.05 11.84
N ARG A 169 5.14 0.28 11.80
CA ARG A 169 4.97 1.02 10.53
C ARG A 169 6.19 0.92 9.63
N LYS A 170 7.41 1.05 10.19
CA LYS A 170 8.65 0.89 9.42
C LYS A 170 8.75 -0.50 8.78
N ARG A 171 8.49 -1.56 9.56
CA ARG A 171 8.50 -2.94 9.04
C ARG A 171 7.46 -3.18 7.95
N LEU A 172 6.26 -2.59 8.08
CA LEU A 172 5.24 -2.67 7.03
C LEU A 172 5.68 -1.96 5.75
N MET A 173 6.41 -0.85 5.85
CA MET A 173 6.96 -0.16 4.67
C MET A 173 8.03 -0.98 3.96
N GLU A 174 8.91 -1.65 4.71
CA GLU A 174 9.94 -2.55 4.18
C GLU A 174 9.30 -3.76 3.48
N MET A 175 8.39 -4.45 4.16
CA MET A 175 7.64 -5.58 3.58
C MET A 175 6.89 -5.17 2.31
N ARG A 176 6.27 -3.98 2.29
CA ARG A 176 5.60 -3.47 1.09
C ARG A 176 6.59 -3.28 -0.07
N ARG A 177 7.79 -2.75 0.17
CA ARG A 177 8.81 -2.56 -0.87
C ARG A 177 9.27 -3.91 -1.43
N GLU A 178 9.51 -4.88 -0.56
CA GLU A 178 9.89 -6.24 -0.96
C GLU A 178 8.82 -6.87 -1.85
N LEU A 179 7.54 -6.78 -1.45
CA LEU A 179 6.42 -7.31 -2.23
C LEU A 179 6.26 -6.63 -3.59
N ILE A 180 6.39 -5.30 -3.66
CA ILE A 180 6.37 -4.58 -4.94
C ILE A 180 7.53 -5.05 -5.82
N SER A 181 8.73 -5.18 -5.27
CA SER A 181 9.89 -5.69 -6.01
C SER A 181 9.64 -7.08 -6.58
N ILE A 182 8.98 -7.97 -5.84
CA ILE A 182 8.64 -9.31 -6.31
C ILE A 182 7.65 -9.24 -7.49
N LEU A 183 6.61 -8.40 -7.38
CA LEU A 183 5.59 -8.26 -8.43
C LEU A 183 6.10 -7.56 -9.69
N GLU A 184 7.07 -6.65 -9.55
CA GLU A 184 7.69 -5.95 -10.69
C GLU A 184 8.85 -6.75 -11.32
N SER A 185 9.38 -7.76 -10.63
CA SER A 185 10.46 -8.60 -11.16
C SER A 185 9.94 -9.57 -12.21
N ALA A 186 10.37 -9.38 -13.45
CA ALA A 186 10.11 -10.32 -14.54
C ALA A 186 11.33 -11.25 -14.74
N PRO A 187 11.12 -12.57 -14.94
CA PRO A 187 12.17 -13.43 -15.46
C PRO A 187 12.72 -12.90 -16.78
N GLU A 188 14.00 -13.14 -17.06
CA GLU A 188 14.62 -12.70 -18.30
C GLU A 188 13.88 -13.24 -19.53
N GLY A 189 13.56 -12.35 -20.49
CA GLY A 189 12.81 -12.69 -21.70
C GLY A 189 11.29 -12.78 -21.54
N SER A 190 10.73 -12.43 -20.38
CA SER A 190 9.28 -12.43 -20.18
C SER A 190 8.58 -11.33 -20.98
N GLU A 191 7.32 -11.59 -21.35
CA GLU A 191 6.43 -10.58 -21.92
C GLU A 191 6.08 -9.49 -20.88
N PRO A 192 5.61 -8.31 -21.33
CA PRO A 192 5.08 -7.30 -20.42
C PRO A 192 3.95 -7.86 -19.54
N PRO A 193 3.79 -7.36 -18.29
CA PRO A 193 2.77 -7.84 -17.37
C PRO A 193 1.37 -7.66 -17.97
N ASP A 194 0.47 -8.60 -17.72
CA ASP A 194 -0.90 -8.57 -18.19
C ASP A 194 -1.93 -8.26 -17.10
N MET A 195 -1.46 -8.12 -15.87
CA MET A 195 -2.27 -7.83 -14.69
C MET A 195 -1.79 -6.57 -13.97
N LEU A 196 -2.76 -5.86 -13.38
CA LEU A 196 -2.50 -4.76 -12.48
C LEU A 196 -2.83 -5.20 -11.05
N PHE A 197 -1.85 -5.08 -10.15
CA PHE A 197 -2.05 -5.38 -8.74
C PHE A 197 -2.19 -4.11 -7.91
N ASN A 198 -3.10 -4.12 -6.94
CA ASN A 198 -3.16 -3.14 -5.87
C ASN A 198 -2.65 -3.78 -4.58
N VAL A 199 -1.47 -3.36 -4.10
CA VAL A 199 -0.91 -3.85 -2.84
C VAL A 199 -1.23 -2.86 -1.73
N TYR A 200 -2.13 -3.24 -0.84
CA TYR A 200 -2.47 -2.46 0.35
C TYR A 200 -2.08 -3.21 1.63
N ILE A 201 -1.21 -2.59 2.42
CA ILE A 201 -0.78 -3.09 3.73
C ILE A 201 -0.92 -1.94 4.72
N GLY A 202 -1.68 -2.16 5.79
CA GLY A 202 -1.95 -1.14 6.80
C GLY A 202 -2.07 -1.72 8.20
N ALA A 203 -1.65 -0.93 9.19
CA ALA A 203 -1.97 -1.14 10.59
C ALA A 203 -2.79 0.05 11.08
N HIS A 204 -3.99 -0.24 11.59
CA HIS A 204 -4.96 0.76 12.02
C HIS A 204 -5.30 0.56 13.49
N GLU A 205 -5.33 1.66 14.24
CA GLU A 205 -5.90 1.68 15.58
C GLU A 205 -7.42 1.58 15.49
N ILE A 206 -8.01 0.68 16.30
CA ILE A 206 -9.47 0.56 16.44
C ILE A 206 -9.91 1.53 17.53
N LYS A 207 -10.34 2.73 17.13
CA LYS A 207 -10.68 3.83 18.06
C LYS A 207 -11.97 3.61 18.83
N ASP A 208 -12.89 2.82 18.28
CA ASP A 208 -14.17 2.52 18.93
C ASP A 208 -14.05 1.39 19.98
N PHE A 209 -12.84 0.84 20.16
CA PHE A 209 -12.55 -0.12 21.20
C PHE A 209 -12.12 0.61 22.48
N SER A 210 -13.09 1.09 23.26
CA SER A 210 -12.84 1.55 24.63
C SER A 210 -13.09 0.40 25.60
N ILE A 211 -12.12 0.13 26.47
CA ILE A 211 -12.38 -0.68 27.66
C ILE A 211 -13.09 0.27 28.62
N ASP A 212 -14.39 0.09 28.84
CA ASP A 212 -15.13 0.84 29.85
C ASP A 212 -14.41 0.68 31.20
N PRO A 213 -13.82 1.75 31.76
CA PRO A 213 -13.10 1.66 33.03
C PRO A 213 -14.02 1.23 34.18
N GLN A 214 -15.34 1.46 34.06
CA GLN A 214 -16.31 1.14 35.11
C GLN A 214 -16.66 -0.35 35.20
N ASN A 215 -16.35 -1.14 34.16
CA ASN A 215 -16.52 -2.59 34.18
C ASN A 215 -15.30 -3.36 34.71
N GLN A 216 -14.24 -2.67 35.15
CA GLN A 216 -13.10 -3.29 35.83
C GLN A 216 -13.37 -3.40 37.33
N SER A 217 -14.36 -4.22 37.73
CA SER A 217 -14.50 -4.60 39.13
C SER A 217 -13.24 -5.37 39.58
N PRO A 218 -12.55 -4.97 40.67
CA PRO A 218 -11.38 -5.65 41.20
C PRO A 218 -11.62 -7.11 41.61
N GLU A 219 -12.89 -7.53 41.79
CA GLU A 219 -13.26 -8.80 42.41
C GLU A 219 -13.18 -10.03 41.48
N SER A 220 -12.85 -9.85 40.21
CA SER A 220 -12.91 -10.93 39.21
C SER A 220 -11.55 -11.48 38.75
N ARG A 221 -10.43 -11.14 39.41
CA ARG A 221 -9.15 -11.79 39.12
C ARG A 221 -9.03 -13.09 39.92
N PRO A 222 -9.18 -14.28 39.32
CA PRO A 222 -8.90 -15.52 40.02
C PRO A 222 -7.42 -15.56 40.41
N HIS A 223 -7.17 -15.88 41.68
CA HIS A 223 -5.85 -16.12 42.25
C HIS A 223 -5.14 -17.31 41.59
#